data_AF-A0A7L0YY41-F1
#
_entry.id   AF-A0A7L0YY41-F1
#
_cell.length_a   1.000
_cell.length_b   1.000
_cell.length_c   1.000
_cell.angle_alpha   90.00
_cell.angle_beta   90.00
_cell.angle_gamma   90.00
#
_symmetry.space_group_name_H-M   'P 1'
#
loop_
_entity.id
_entity.type
_entity.pdbx_description
1 polymer ?
#
loop_
_entity_poly.entity_id
_entity_poly.type
_entity_poly.pdbx_seq_one_letter_code
_entity_poly.pdbx_strand_id
1 'polypeptide(L)'
;DPDNVAFCVLAADQEDEGDIALQIHFTLIQAFCCENDIDIVRVNDVAKLAAIVGPSEDSGDWRAALTVWNFFSFLQNPNEEGWKDPALEKLNLFCEESRNVNDWVPTITLPE
;
A
#
# COMPACT_ATOMS: atom_id res chain seq x y z
N ASP A 1 -11.13 10.69 -0.21
CA ASP A 1 -12.32 10.31 0.59
C ASP A 1 -12.01 8.95 1.18
N PRO A 2 -11.79 8.81 2.51
CA PRO A 2 -11.40 7.54 3.13
C PRO A 2 -12.42 6.43 2.88
N ASP A 3 -13.70 6.77 2.72
CA ASP A 3 -14.76 5.80 2.40
C ASP A 3 -14.58 5.14 1.01
N ASN A 4 -13.61 5.61 0.22
CA ASN A 4 -13.33 5.09 -1.11
C ASN A 4 -12.00 4.32 -1.19
N VAL A 5 -11.32 4.07 -0.06
CA VAL A 5 -10.13 3.19 -0.01
C VAL A 5 -10.58 1.77 0.21
N ALA A 6 -10.04 0.83 -0.56
CA ALA A 6 -10.14 -0.59 -0.23
C ALA A 6 -8.85 -1.17 0.38
N PHE A 7 -7.68 -0.61 0.05
CA PHE A 7 -6.38 -1.19 0.43
C PHE A 7 -5.23 -0.17 0.30
N CYS A 8 -4.20 -0.28 1.15
CA CYS A 8 -3.02 0.58 1.16
C CYS A 8 -1.72 -0.24 1.07
N VAL A 9 -0.73 0.27 0.34
CA VAL A 9 0.59 -0.35 0.19
C VAL A 9 1.67 0.67 0.55
N LEU A 10 2.55 0.29 1.47
CA LEU A 10 3.77 1.02 1.81
C LEU A 10 4.97 0.36 1.15
N ALA A 11 5.57 1.01 0.17
CA ALA A 11 6.74 0.47 -0.53
C ALA A 11 8.00 1.27 -0.18
N ALA A 12 9.03 0.59 0.35
CA ALA A 12 10.33 1.18 0.63
C ALA A 12 11.44 0.13 0.44
N ASP A 13 12.54 0.53 -0.21
CA ASP A 13 13.72 -0.31 -0.31
C ASP A 13 14.61 -0.10 0.93
N GLN A 14 15.65 -0.93 1.07
CA GLN A 14 16.60 -0.83 2.19
C GLN A 14 17.30 0.54 2.26
N GLU A 15 17.50 1.20 1.13
CA GLU A 15 18.10 2.54 1.07
C GLU A 15 17.18 3.62 1.68
N ASP A 16 15.87 3.37 1.71
CA ASP A 16 14.85 4.29 2.20
C ASP A 16 14.59 4.18 3.71
N GLU A 17 15.13 3.15 4.38
CA GLU A 17 15.04 3.00 5.84
C GLU A 17 15.75 4.14 6.58
N GLY A 18 16.76 4.75 5.96
CA GLY A 18 17.49 5.89 6.51
C GLY A 18 16.78 7.25 6.34
N ASP A 19 15.73 7.31 5.52
CA ASP A 19 14.99 8.56 5.27
C ASP A 19 13.95 8.80 6.37
N ILE A 20 14.33 9.65 7.34
CA ILE A 20 13.47 10.01 8.47
C ILE A 20 12.16 10.64 8.00
N ALA A 21 12.18 11.47 6.95
CA ALA A 21 10.98 12.10 6.46
C ALA A 21 10.02 11.05 5.90
N LEU A 22 10.53 10.08 5.16
CA LEU A 22 9.75 8.97 4.63
C LEU A 22 9.17 8.09 5.75
N GLN A 23 9.98 7.74 6.75
CA GLN A 23 9.50 6.94 7.90
C GLN A 23 8.41 7.67 8.71
N ILE A 24 8.48 9.00 8.82
CA ILE A 24 7.41 9.81 9.43
C ILE A 24 6.13 9.71 8.58
N HIS A 25 6.22 9.84 7.25
CA HIS A 25 5.06 9.70 6.38
C HIS A 25 4.41 8.31 6.49
N PHE A 26 5.23 7.26 6.54
CA PHE A 26 4.78 5.88 6.74
C PHE A 26 4.00 5.73 8.04
N THR A 27 4.52 6.32 9.11
CA THR A 27 3.86 6.30 10.43
C THR A 27 2.51 7.01 10.40
N LEU A 28 2.43 8.18 9.77
CA LEU A 28 1.19 8.95 9.65
C LEU A 28 0.12 8.19 8.85
N ILE A 29 0.53 7.50 7.78
CA ILE A 29 -0.40 6.80 6.91
C ILE A 29 -0.84 5.47 7.51
N GLN A 30 0.06 4.78 8.21
CA GLN A 30 -0.32 3.64 9.05
C GLN A 30 -1.38 4.06 10.08
N ALA A 31 -1.17 5.17 10.80
CA ALA A 31 -2.15 5.67 11.77
C ALA A 31 -3.50 5.94 11.09
N PHE A 32 -3.49 6.65 9.97
CA PHE A 32 -4.70 6.93 9.19
C PHE A 32 -5.43 5.65 8.74
N CYS A 33 -4.69 4.64 8.24
CA CYS A 33 -5.29 3.38 7.78
C CYS A 33 -5.90 2.59 8.94
N CYS A 34 -5.19 2.50 10.08
CA CYS A 34 -5.70 1.86 11.28
C CYS A 34 -6.95 2.55 11.84
N GLU A 35 -7.00 3.89 11.81
CA GLU A 35 -8.15 4.66 12.30
C GLU A 35 -9.40 4.52 11.41
N ASN A 36 -9.21 4.24 10.12
CA ASN A 36 -10.28 4.13 9.13
C ASN A 36 -10.56 2.68 8.70
N ASP A 37 -10.00 1.69 9.40
CA ASP A 37 -10.13 0.24 9.09
C ASP A 37 -9.77 -0.12 7.64
N ILE A 38 -8.71 0.52 7.14
CA ILE A 38 -8.16 0.28 5.81
C ILE A 38 -7.04 -0.75 5.94
N ASP A 39 -7.16 -1.84 5.20
CA ASP A 39 -6.11 -2.86 5.13
C ASP A 39 -4.82 -2.29 4.52
N ILE A 40 -3.69 -2.52 5.20
CA ILE A 40 -2.39 -1.96 4.84
C ILE A 40 -1.29 -3.02 4.90
N VAL A 41 -0.39 -3.00 3.91
CA VAL A 41 0.77 -3.90 3.85
C VAL A 41 2.05 -3.15 3.50
N ARG A 42 3.19 -3.70 3.93
CA ARG A 42 4.51 -3.20 3.54
C ARG A 42 5.13 -4.08 2.45
N VAL A 43 5.78 -3.48 1.46
CA VAL A 43 6.53 -4.16 0.40
C VAL A 43 7.97 -3.61 0.40
N ASN A 44 8.94 -4.52 0.39
CA ASN A 44 10.36 -4.17 0.51
C ASN A 44 11.10 -4.10 -0.83
N ASP A 45 10.38 -4.28 -1.94
CA ASP A 45 10.95 -4.32 -3.28
C ASP A 45 10.15 -3.39 -4.19
N VAL A 46 10.52 -2.11 -4.16
CA VAL A 46 9.83 -1.04 -4.90
C VAL A 46 9.96 -1.25 -6.40
N ALA A 47 11.12 -1.76 -6.85
CA ALA A 47 11.37 -2.05 -8.26
C ALA A 47 10.41 -3.12 -8.82
N LYS A 48 10.20 -4.22 -8.09
CA LYS A 48 9.21 -5.23 -8.48
C LYS A 48 7.78 -4.70 -8.43
N LEU A 49 7.44 -3.92 -7.40
CA LEU A 49 6.12 -3.31 -7.32
C LEU A 49 5.85 -2.40 -8.52
N ALA A 50 6.81 -1.56 -8.89
CA ALA A 50 6.72 -0.69 -10.05
C ALA A 50 6.59 -1.49 -11.36
N ALA A 51 7.25 -2.65 -11.49
CA ALA A 51 7.12 -3.52 -12.66
C ALA A 51 5.72 -4.15 -12.77
N ILE A 52 5.06 -4.45 -11.64
CA ILE A 52 3.70 -5.00 -11.60
C ILE A 52 2.65 -3.92 -11.90
N VAL A 53 2.80 -2.73 -11.31
CA VAL A 53 1.84 -1.62 -11.46
C VAL A 53 1.98 -0.92 -12.82
N GLY A 54 3.17 -0.98 -13.44
CA GLY A 54 3.47 -0.37 -14.72
C GLY A 54 3.75 1.14 -14.62
N PRO A 55 4.49 1.72 -15.58
CA PRO A 55 4.76 3.16 -15.60
C PRO A 55 3.49 3.94 -15.98
N SER A 56 3.04 4.85 -15.12
CA SER A 56 2.07 5.90 -15.50
C SER A 56 2.82 6.99 -16.28
N GLU A 57 2.39 7.30 -17.50
CA GLU A 57 3.07 8.25 -18.42
C GLU A 57 3.12 9.73 -17.95
N ASP A 58 2.59 10.07 -16.78
CA ASP A 58 2.36 11.46 -16.38
C ASP A 58 2.91 11.76 -14.97
N SER A 59 4.21 12.09 -14.86
CA SER A 59 4.76 13.02 -13.85
C SER A 59 6.29 13.04 -13.83
N GLY A 60 6.87 14.20 -14.14
CA GLY A 60 8.26 14.50 -13.80
C GLY A 60 8.41 14.56 -12.29
N ASP A 61 9.48 13.93 -11.80
CA ASP A 61 9.76 13.59 -10.39
C ASP A 61 9.12 12.28 -9.91
N TRP A 62 9.56 11.18 -10.55
CA TRP A 62 9.16 9.80 -10.25
C TRP A 62 9.33 9.44 -8.77
N ARG A 63 10.28 10.02 -8.03
CA ARG A 63 10.48 9.67 -6.62
C ARG A 63 9.38 10.27 -5.75
N ALA A 64 9.06 11.56 -5.91
CA ALA A 64 7.98 12.19 -5.16
C ALA A 64 6.58 11.78 -5.66
N ALA A 65 6.43 11.54 -6.97
CA ALA A 65 5.18 11.09 -7.57
C ALA A 65 4.91 9.60 -7.30
N LEU A 66 5.93 8.71 -7.28
CA LEU A 66 5.75 7.34 -6.77
C LEU A 66 5.48 7.35 -5.25
N THR A 67 6.12 8.19 -4.42
CA THR A 67 5.77 8.26 -2.99
C THR A 67 4.35 8.81 -2.73
N VAL A 68 3.59 9.23 -3.76
CA VAL A 68 2.18 9.64 -3.62
C VAL A 68 1.22 8.76 -4.44
N TRP A 69 1.65 8.20 -5.58
CA TRP A 69 0.85 7.24 -6.39
C TRP A 69 1.12 5.76 -6.05
N ASN A 70 2.34 5.39 -5.65
CA ASN A 70 2.67 4.07 -5.07
C ASN A 70 2.26 3.96 -3.58
N PHE A 71 1.98 5.09 -2.93
CA PHE A 71 1.45 5.16 -1.57
C PHE A 71 -0.08 5.10 -1.50
N PHE A 72 -0.72 5.36 -2.65
CA PHE A 72 -2.16 5.59 -2.77
C PHE A 72 -2.62 5.03 -4.12
N SER A 73 -2.35 3.74 -4.37
CA SER A 73 -3.28 2.98 -5.21
C SER A 73 -4.54 2.76 -4.39
N PHE A 74 -5.33 3.82 -4.24
CA PHE A 74 -6.73 3.65 -3.90
C PHE A 74 -7.30 2.80 -5.01
N LEU A 75 -7.54 1.53 -4.70
CA LEU A 75 -8.61 0.82 -5.35
C LEU A 75 -9.89 1.56 -4.96
N GLN A 76 -10.20 2.58 -5.76
CA GLN A 76 -11.39 3.40 -5.67
C GLN A 76 -12.59 2.55 -6.10
N ASN A 77 -13.49 2.26 -5.16
CA ASN A 77 -14.68 1.45 -5.41
C ASN A 77 -15.56 2.16 -6.47
N PRO A 78 -15.66 1.67 -7.72
CA PRO A 78 -16.33 2.46 -8.74
C PRO A 78 -17.85 2.47 -8.57
N ASN A 79 -18.44 1.55 -7.82
CA ASN A 79 -19.86 1.45 -7.42
C ASN A 79 -20.01 0.10 -6.69
N GLU A 80 -20.93 0.00 -5.73
CA GLU A 80 -21.18 -1.08 -4.74
C GLU A 80 -21.22 -2.56 -5.23
N GLU A 81 -20.97 -2.87 -6.50
CA GLU A 81 -20.99 -4.24 -7.05
C GLU A 81 -19.74 -4.62 -7.87
N GLY A 82 -18.74 -3.72 -8.01
CA GLY A 82 -17.73 -3.82 -9.08
C GLY A 82 -16.45 -4.60 -8.79
N TRP A 83 -15.96 -4.66 -7.55
CA TRP A 83 -14.67 -5.29 -7.24
C TRP A 83 -14.78 -6.37 -6.16
N LYS A 84 -15.21 -7.55 -6.61
CA LYS A 84 -14.83 -8.82 -5.98
C LYS A 84 -13.61 -9.37 -6.72
N ASP A 85 -12.48 -8.67 -6.59
CA ASP A 85 -11.24 -9.28 -7.07
C ASP A 85 -10.79 -10.32 -6.02
N PRO A 86 -10.70 -11.61 -6.39
CA PRO A 86 -10.34 -12.65 -5.45
C PRO A 86 -8.90 -12.53 -4.94
N ALA A 87 -8.02 -11.73 -5.58
CA ALA A 87 -6.71 -11.40 -5.04
C ALA A 87 -6.82 -10.35 -3.93
N LEU A 88 -7.72 -9.37 -4.05
CA LEU A 88 -7.98 -8.38 -2.99
C LEU A 88 -8.57 -9.05 -1.74
N GLU A 89 -9.53 -9.97 -1.90
CA GLU A 89 -10.07 -10.75 -0.76
C GLU A 89 -8.97 -11.55 -0.04
N LYS A 90 -8.01 -12.11 -0.78
CA LYS A 90 -6.87 -12.82 -0.17
C LYS A 90 -5.94 -11.89 0.60
N LEU A 91 -5.70 -10.69 0.09
CA LEU A 91 -4.88 -9.69 0.77
C LEU A 91 -5.55 -9.22 2.07
N ASN A 92 -6.86 -8.98 2.04
CA ASN A 92 -7.62 -8.60 3.23
C ASN A 92 -7.61 -9.72 4.27
N LEU A 93 -7.80 -10.97 3.86
CA LEU A 93 -7.70 -12.13 4.75
C LEU A 93 -6.30 -12.23 5.38
N PHE A 94 -5.24 -12.01 4.58
CA PHE A 94 -3.87 -12.00 5.09
C PHE A 94 -3.65 -10.89 6.13
N CYS A 95 -4.19 -9.69 5.91
CA CYS A 95 -4.15 -8.61 6.89
C CYS A 95 -4.92 -8.96 8.17
N GLU A 96 -6.09 -9.59 8.06
CA GLU A 96 -6.87 -10.05 9.21
C GLU A 96 -6.13 -11.13 10.03
N GLU A 97 -5.54 -12.12 9.37
CA GLU A 97 -4.73 -13.15 10.03
C GLU A 97 -3.50 -12.55 10.72
N SER A 98 -2.89 -11.53 10.12
CA SER A 98 -1.75 -10.80 10.70
C SER A 98 -2.16 -10.00 11.94
N ARG A 99 -3.32 -9.33 11.89
CA ARG A 99 -3.89 -8.61 13.04
C ARG A 99 -4.13 -9.54 14.23
N ASN A 100 -4.52 -10.79 14.01
CA ASN A 100 -4.71 -11.80 15.06
C ASN A 100 -3.41 -12.16 15.82
N VAL A 101 -2.24 -11.94 15.21
CA VAL A 101 -0.92 -12.13 15.84
C VAL A 101 -0.27 -10.83 16.30
N ASN A 102 -1.02 -9.72 16.34
CA ASN A 102 -0.55 -8.36 16.65
C ASN A 102 0.43 -7.79 15.61
N ASP A 103 0.38 -8.28 14.38
CA ASP A 103 1.11 -7.69 13.25
C ASP A 103 0.15 -6.78 12.46
N TRP A 104 0.22 -5.48 12.76
CA TRP A 104 -0.72 -4.47 12.24
C TRP A 104 -0.37 -3.97 10.84
N VAL A 105 0.89 -4.14 10.41
CA VAL A 105 1.34 -3.76 9.06
C VAL A 105 2.21 -4.88 8.53
N PRO A 106 1.59 -5.99 8.09
CA PRO A 106 2.33 -7.15 7.66
C PRO A 106 3.12 -6.84 6.39
N THR A 107 4.28 -7.47 6.28
CA THR A 107 5.19 -7.28 5.15
C THR A 107 5.01 -8.41 4.13
N ILE A 108 4.80 -8.06 2.86
CA ILE A 108 4.66 -8.99 1.75
C ILE A 108 5.93 -8.96 0.90
N THR A 109 6.41 -10.15 0.56
CA THR A 109 7.48 -10.32 -0.43
C THR A 109 6.86 -10.68 -1.77
N LEU A 110 7.13 -9.87 -2.80
CA LEU A 110 6.63 -10.13 -4.14
C LEU A 110 7.36 -11.34 -4.77
N PRO A 111 6.64 -12.23 -5.47
CA PRO A 111 7.25 -13.36 -6.17
C PRO A 111 8.25 -12.90 -7.26
N GLU A 112 9.13 -13.81 -7.67
CA GLU A 112 10.05 -13.60 -8.81
C GLU A 112 9.34 -13.65 -10.18
#